data_AF-A0A4Q0T330-F1
#
_entry.id   AF-A0A4Q0T330-F1
#
_cell.length_a   1.000
_cell.length_b   1.000
_cell.length_c   1.000
_cell.angle_alpha   90.00
_cell.angle_beta   90.00
_cell.angle_gamma   90.00
#
_symmetry.space_group_name_H-M   'P 1'
#
loop_
_entity.id
_entity.type
_entity.pdbx_description
1 polymer ?
#
loop_
_entity_poly.entity_id
_entity_poly.type
_entity_poly.pdbx_seq_one_letter_code
_entity_poly.pdbx_strand_id
1 'polypeptide(L)' 'MTEQRAQIRVLCVDDHQAMREGIAAYISNAGDMQMVAEAMTG' A
#
# COMPACT_ATOMS: atom_id res chain seq x y z
N MET A 1 -4.29 27.25 -4.60
CA MET A 1 -5.26 26.15 -4.77
C MET A 1 -4.53 24.88 -4.41
N THR A 2 -4.77 24.31 -3.23
CA THR A 2 -4.25 22.98 -2.88
C THR A 2 -5.19 21.95 -3.48
N GLU A 3 -4.79 21.32 -4.57
CA GLU A 3 -5.50 20.15 -5.09
C GLU A 3 -5.42 19.04 -4.04
N GLN A 4 -6.55 18.74 -3.41
CA GLN A 4 -6.66 17.59 -2.52
C GLN A 4 -6.69 16.34 -3.38
N ARG A 5 -5.51 15.80 -3.71
CA ARG A 5 -5.41 14.54 -4.46
C ARG A 5 -6.04 13.43 -3.64
N ALA A 6 -7.01 12.74 -4.22
CA ALA A 6 -7.62 11.58 -3.59
C ALA A 6 -6.53 10.51 -3.37
N GLN A 7 -6.42 10.02 -2.13
CA GLN A 7 -5.45 8.98 -1.77
C GLN A 7 -5.76 7.67 -2.52
N ILE A 8 -4.74 7.11 -3.17
CA ILE A 8 -4.82 5.80 -3.83
C ILE A 8 -4.83 4.73 -2.75
N ARG A 9 -5.91 3.94 -2.68
CA ARG A 9 -6.09 2.89 -1.68
C ARG A 9 -5.63 1.56 -2.24
N VAL A 10 -4.69 0.91 -1.57
CA VAL A 10 -4.05 -0.32 -2.01
C VAL A 10 -4.43 -1.49 -1.11
N LEU A 11 -4.89 -2.58 -1.71
CA LEU A 11 -4.99 -3.90 -1.07
C LEU A 11 -3.78 -4.73 -1.53
N CYS A 12 -2.97 -5.21 -0.60
CA CYS A 12 -1.86 -6.11 -0.91
C CYS A 12 -2.33 -7.57 -0.77
N VAL A 13 -2.09 -8.41 -1.78
CA VAL A 13 -2.39 -9.85 -1.75
C VAL A 13 -1.11 -10.60 -2.04
N ASP A 14 -0.46 -11.10 -1.00
CA ASP A 14 0.75 -11.92 -1.13
C ASP A 14 0.99 -12.73 0.15
N ASP A 15 1.26 -14.03 -0.01
CA ASP A 15 1.50 -14.92 1.12
C ASP A 15 2.93 -14.79 1.68
N HIS A 16 3.85 -14.16 0.94
CA HIS A 16 5.24 -13.97 1.35
C HIS A 16 5.41 -12.68 2.16
N GLN A 17 5.84 -12.84 3.41
CA GLN A 17 6.11 -11.72 4.32
C GLN A 17 7.09 -10.68 3.73
N ALA A 18 8.19 -11.14 3.13
CA ALA A 18 9.22 -10.24 2.58
C ALA A 18 8.67 -9.34 1.46
N MET A 19 7.73 -9.84 0.65
CA MET A 19 7.09 -9.05 -0.40
C MET A 19 6.16 -7.99 0.19
N ARG A 20 5.34 -8.36 1.19
CA ARG A 20 4.44 -7.40 1.85
C ARG A 20 5.20 -6.28 2.55
N GLU A 21 6.31 -6.60 3.23
CA GLU A 21 7.16 -5.60 3.88
C GLU A 21 7.78 -4.62 2.86
N GLY A 22 8.27 -5.13 1.72
CA GLY A 22 8.79 -4.31 0.64
C GLY A 22 7.73 -3.40 0.02
N ILE A 23 6.52 -3.92 -0.21
CA ILE A 23 5.38 -3.16 -0.74
C ILE A 23 4.94 -2.08 0.26
N ALA A 24 4.86 -2.40 1.56
CA ALA A 24 4.52 -1.46 2.60
C ALA A 24 5.50 -0.28 2.66
N ALA A 25 6.80 -0.57 2.61
CA ALA A 25 7.86 0.44 2.60
C ALA A 25 7.82 1.32 1.33
N TYR A 26 7.46 0.74 0.18
CA TYR A 26 7.28 1.51 -1.04
C TYR A 26 6.07 2.45 -0.95
N ILE A 27 4.92 1.93 -0.52
CA ILE A 27 3.67 2.70 -0.39
C ILE A 27 3.83 3.85 0.61
N SER A 28 4.50 3.63 1.74
CA SER A 28 4.74 4.69 2.73
C SER A 28 5.57 5.86 2.19
N ASN A 29 6.37 5.63 1.14
CA ASN A 29 7.20 6.65 0.50
C ASN A 29 6.51 7.34 -0.68
N ALA A 30 5.38 6.83 -1.19
CA ALA A 30 4.72 7.35 -2.39
C ALA A 30 3.91 8.64 -2.15
N GLY A 31 3.54 8.96 -0.90
CA GLY A 31 2.93 10.23 -0.49
C GLY A 31 1.46 10.43 -0.91
N ASP A 32 1.03 9.83 -2.02
CA ASP A 32 -0.36 9.82 -2.50
C ASP A 32 -1.02 8.44 -2.42
N MET A 33 -0.34 7.47 -1.81
CA MET A 33 -0.82 6.09 -1.64
C MET A 33 -0.95 5.70 -0.17
N GLN A 34 -1.93 4.85 0.09
CA GLN A 34 -2.19 4.26 1.40
C GLN A 34 -2.54 2.78 1.26
N MET A 35 -1.82 1.91 1.97
CA MET A 35 -2.20 0.51 2.12
C MET A 35 -3.33 0.42 3.13
N VAL A 36 -4.46 -0.16 2.70
CA VAL A 36 -5.69 -0.22 3.50
C VAL A 36 -6.04 -1.62 3.99
N ALA A 37 -5.46 -2.65 3.38
CA ALA A 37 -5.66 -4.04 3.78
C ALA A 37 -4.56 -4.95 3.20
N GLU A 38 -4.41 -6.12 3.82
CA GLU A 38 -3.55 -7.21 3.36
C GLU A 38 -4.33 -8.53 3.35
N ALA A 39 -4.05 -9.39 2.37
CA ALA A 39 -4.46 -10.79 2.35
C ALA A 39 -3.20 -11.67 2.20
N MET A 40 -3.11 -12.72 3.01
CA MET A 40 -1.88 -13.50 3.22
C MET A 40 -2.11 -15.00 3.46
N THR A 41 -3.31 -15.49 3.21
CA THR A 41 -3.67 -16.91 3.34
C THR A 41 -4.27 -17.38 2.03
N GLY A 42 -3.42 -17.59 1.02
CA GLY A 42 -3.78 -18.32 -0.19
C GLY A 42 -4.20 -19.76 0.06
#